data_AF-A0A0Q7XBR1-F1
#
_entry.id   AF-A0A0Q7XBR1-F1
#
_cell.length_a   1.000
_cell.length_b   1.000
_cell.length_c   1.000
_cell.angle_alpha   90.00
_cell.angle_beta   90.00
_cell.angle_gamma   90.00
#
_symmetry.space_group_name_H-M   'P 1'
#
loop_
_entity.id
_entity.type
_entity.pdbx_description
1 polymer ?
#
loop_
_entity_poly.entity_id
_entity_poly.type
_entity_poly.pdbx_seq_one_letter_code
_entity_poly.pdbx_strand_id
1 'polypeptide(L)'
;MDAWDCFRGLAEELSQYEGSEIFAGVLEPWLSAHPEARDWLVCIAQRPGTPIPPIDDEESWALYALNRTLDTLIAAGNPVSPAQYIAFVEALGMKALKPQQFSPFYHEVDEIEQGPAPASPVAILEFNWPCVMLGNMMVSRARVRVSAGAQVLAPGIADASTLYWTFWRKNRPNQDLSHGWGSNSQWRTAFRRDFALGDTYYYNVDGKKDIATQGDDEESELTQSERIELLTHRCFVRCTKPHNDLWPYDDRFVEQRKAGLLSRLIHRLR
;
A
#
# COMPACT_ATOMS: atom_id res chain seq x y z
N MET A 1 -24.60 8.59 7.38
CA MET A 1 -23.19 8.95 7.64
C MET A 1 -22.47 8.73 6.33
N ASP A 2 -21.65 9.68 5.87
CA ASP A 2 -20.84 9.43 4.67
C ASP A 2 -19.70 8.45 5.00
N ALA A 3 -19.10 7.83 3.97
CA ALA A 3 -18.08 6.80 4.18
C ALA A 3 -16.83 7.34 4.91
N TRP A 4 -16.53 8.64 4.73
CA TRP A 4 -15.40 9.29 5.37
C TRP A 4 -15.58 9.36 6.88
N ASP A 5 -16.75 9.82 7.36
CA ASP A 5 -17.07 9.84 8.78
C ASP A 5 -17.12 8.43 9.38
N CYS A 6 -17.60 7.43 8.64
CA CYS A 6 -17.62 6.03 9.11
C CYS A 6 -16.20 5.50 9.43
N PHE A 7 -15.26 5.60 8.49
CA PHE A 7 -13.91 5.06 8.70
C PHE A 7 -13.06 5.90 9.65
N ARG A 8 -13.22 7.23 9.64
CA ARG A 8 -12.59 8.11 10.61
C ARG A 8 -13.09 7.83 12.02
N GLY A 9 -14.40 7.68 12.21
CA GLY A 9 -15.01 7.31 13.48
C GLY A 9 -14.48 5.98 14.01
N LEU A 10 -14.33 4.97 13.13
CA LEU A 10 -13.72 3.69 13.51
C LEU A 10 -12.27 3.85 13.97
N ALA A 11 -11.47 4.67 13.28
CA ALA A 11 -10.09 4.93 13.69
C ALA A 11 -10.02 5.61 15.08
N GLU A 12 -10.93 6.56 15.34
CA GLU A 12 -11.06 7.23 16.62
C GLU A 12 -11.47 6.23 17.72
N GLU A 13 -12.46 5.38 17.47
CA GLU A 13 -12.91 4.34 18.40
C GLU A 13 -11.78 3.36 18.75
N LEU A 14 -11.04 2.87 17.75
CA LEU A 14 -9.88 1.99 17.96
C LEU A 14 -8.78 2.66 18.80
N SER A 15 -8.59 3.98 18.65
CA SER A 15 -7.57 4.71 19.42
C SER A 15 -7.94 4.91 20.89
N GLN A 16 -9.24 4.86 21.21
CA GLN A 16 -9.77 5.07 22.56
C GLN A 16 -10.12 3.76 23.27
N TYR A 17 -10.10 2.62 22.55
CA TYR A 17 -10.48 1.34 23.10
C TYR A 17 -9.42 0.80 24.07
N GLU A 18 -9.81 0.61 25.33
CA GLU A 18 -8.94 0.11 26.40
C GLU A 18 -9.05 -1.41 26.63
N GLY A 19 -9.95 -2.09 25.91
CA GLY A 19 -10.15 -3.55 26.03
C GLY A 19 -9.08 -4.38 25.30
N SER A 20 -8.99 -5.66 25.64
CA SER A 20 -8.04 -6.59 25.00
C SER A 20 -8.58 -7.27 23.74
N GLU A 21 -9.91 -7.27 23.55
CA GLU A 21 -10.57 -7.97 22.44
C GLU A 21 -11.09 -6.97 21.41
N ILE A 22 -10.21 -6.43 20.56
CA ILE A 22 -10.61 -5.40 19.56
C ILE A 22 -11.60 -5.96 18.54
N PHE A 23 -11.42 -7.21 18.11
CA PHE A 23 -12.29 -7.78 17.08
C PHE A 23 -13.74 -7.89 17.55
N ALA A 24 -13.96 -8.55 18.69
CA ALA A 24 -15.31 -8.73 19.25
C ALA A 24 -15.87 -7.45 19.89
N GLY A 25 -15.02 -6.60 20.46
CA GLY A 25 -15.44 -5.39 21.18
C GLY A 25 -15.69 -4.18 20.30
N VAL A 26 -15.05 -4.10 19.13
CA VAL A 26 -15.12 -2.92 18.23
C VAL A 26 -15.49 -3.34 16.81
N LEU A 27 -14.71 -4.23 16.18
CA LEU A 27 -14.85 -4.49 14.74
C LEU A 27 -16.16 -5.20 14.37
N GLU A 28 -16.56 -6.23 15.09
CA GLU A 28 -17.83 -6.95 14.85
C GLU A 28 -19.07 -6.06 15.08
N PRO A 29 -19.18 -5.32 16.20
CA PRO A 29 -20.26 -4.35 16.39
C PRO A 29 -20.30 -3.30 15.29
N TRP A 30 -19.14 -2.74 14.93
CA TRP A 30 -19.04 -1.70 13.90
C TRP A 30 -19.48 -2.22 12.53
N LEU A 31 -19.03 -3.41 12.13
CA LEU A 31 -19.46 -4.05 10.86
C LEU A 31 -20.99 -4.25 10.82
N SER A 32 -21.59 -4.61 11.95
CA SER A 32 -23.03 -4.83 12.07
C SER A 32 -23.82 -3.51 12.01
N ALA A 33 -23.26 -2.44 12.56
CA ALA A 33 -23.87 -1.11 12.60
C ALA A 33 -23.72 -0.34 11.28
N HIS A 34 -22.71 -0.66 10.47
CA HIS A 34 -22.34 0.10 9.26
C HIS A 34 -22.32 -0.73 7.96
N PRO A 35 -23.41 -1.42 7.60
CA PRO A 35 -23.49 -2.14 6.32
C PRO A 35 -23.26 -1.21 5.10
N GLU A 36 -23.60 0.07 5.21
CA GLU A 36 -23.38 1.07 4.17
C GLU A 36 -21.91 1.25 3.79
N ALA A 37 -20.97 1.04 4.72
CA ALA A 37 -19.54 1.15 4.45
C ALA A 37 -19.07 0.04 3.50
N ARG A 38 -19.59 -1.18 3.69
CA ARG A 38 -19.37 -2.30 2.78
C ARG A 38 -20.01 -2.02 1.42
N ASP A 39 -21.27 -1.59 1.39
CA ASP A 39 -21.97 -1.32 0.13
C ASP A 39 -21.24 -0.25 -0.69
N TRP A 40 -20.75 0.81 -0.04
CA TRP A 40 -19.94 1.83 -0.68
C TRP A 40 -18.63 1.25 -1.25
N LEU A 41 -17.89 0.44 -0.50
CA LEU A 41 -16.67 -0.21 -0.99
C LEU A 41 -16.95 -1.12 -2.20
N VAL A 42 -18.05 -1.89 -2.16
CA VAL A 42 -18.47 -2.72 -3.29
C VAL A 42 -18.77 -1.86 -4.53
N CYS A 43 -19.43 -0.71 -4.37
CA CYS A 43 -19.65 0.24 -5.45
C CYS A 43 -18.34 0.80 -6.02
N ILE A 44 -17.37 1.17 -5.17
CA ILE A 44 -16.03 1.61 -5.62
C ILE A 44 -15.33 0.49 -6.41
N ALA A 45 -15.35 -0.75 -5.89
CA ALA A 45 -14.68 -1.90 -6.50
C ALA A 45 -15.22 -2.28 -7.88
N GLN A 46 -16.50 -2.03 -8.13
CA GLN A 46 -17.20 -2.38 -9.38
C GLN A 46 -17.31 -1.22 -10.37
N ARG A 47 -16.80 -0.03 -10.01
CA ARG A 47 -16.96 1.17 -10.82
C ARG A 47 -16.28 1.01 -12.18
N PRO A 48 -17.00 1.23 -13.29
CA PRO A 48 -16.40 1.21 -14.63
C PRO A 48 -15.53 2.45 -14.86
N GLY A 49 -14.46 2.30 -15.62
CA GLY A 49 -13.57 3.40 -16.02
C GLY A 49 -12.45 2.89 -16.93
N THR A 50 -11.90 3.76 -17.77
CA THR A 50 -10.87 3.37 -18.75
C THR A 50 -9.63 4.27 -18.62
N PRO A 51 -8.43 3.73 -18.31
CA PRO A 51 -8.21 2.39 -17.74
C PRO A 51 -8.62 2.30 -16.26
N ILE A 52 -8.74 3.44 -15.58
CA ILE A 52 -8.99 3.54 -14.13
C ILE A 52 -10.18 4.47 -13.90
N PRO A 53 -11.14 4.09 -13.04
CA PRO A 53 -12.26 4.95 -12.70
C PRO A 53 -11.81 6.18 -11.91
N PRO A 54 -12.37 7.38 -12.17
CA PRO A 54 -12.16 8.53 -11.32
C PRO A 54 -12.85 8.35 -9.97
N ILE A 55 -12.33 9.07 -8.99
CA ILE A 55 -12.98 9.28 -7.69
C ILE A 55 -12.97 10.79 -7.41
N ASP A 56 -13.88 11.26 -6.57
CA ASP A 56 -13.82 12.62 -6.04
C ASP A 56 -12.95 12.71 -4.77
N ASP A 57 -12.80 13.93 -4.26
CA ASP A 57 -11.98 14.20 -3.08
C ASP A 57 -12.53 13.52 -1.81
N GLU A 58 -13.86 13.48 -1.64
CA GLU A 58 -14.49 12.87 -0.45
C GLU A 58 -14.28 11.34 -0.44
N GLU A 59 -14.40 10.71 -1.60
CA GLU A 59 -14.07 9.30 -1.79
C GLU A 59 -12.58 9.04 -1.53
N SER A 60 -11.71 9.94 -1.97
CA SER A 60 -10.26 9.84 -1.71
C SER A 60 -9.96 9.93 -0.21
N TRP A 61 -10.59 10.86 0.50
CA TRP A 61 -10.44 11.00 1.95
C TRP A 61 -11.00 9.79 2.69
N ALA A 62 -12.11 9.22 2.25
CA ALA A 62 -12.69 8.02 2.85
C ALA A 62 -11.75 6.80 2.70
N LEU A 63 -11.16 6.61 1.51
CA LEU A 63 -10.16 5.56 1.28
C LEU A 63 -8.89 5.78 2.14
N TYR A 64 -8.48 7.03 2.31
CA TYR A 64 -7.34 7.38 3.16
C TYR A 64 -7.63 7.06 4.63
N ALA A 65 -8.83 7.40 5.13
CA ALA A 65 -9.28 7.06 6.47
C ALA A 65 -9.30 5.53 6.68
N LEU A 66 -9.85 4.77 5.72
CA LEU A 66 -9.81 3.31 5.74
C LEU A 66 -8.37 2.78 5.82
N ASN A 67 -7.46 3.27 4.98
CA ASN A 67 -6.06 2.83 5.00
C ASN A 67 -5.39 3.06 6.36
N ARG A 68 -5.60 4.21 7.00
CA ARG A 68 -5.10 4.51 8.35
C ARG A 68 -5.70 3.60 9.42
N THR A 69 -6.99 3.28 9.31
CA THR A 69 -7.67 2.33 10.19
C THR A 69 -6.99 0.95 10.07
N LEU A 70 -6.78 0.46 8.85
CA LEU A 70 -6.11 -0.83 8.62
C LEU A 70 -4.68 -0.84 9.16
N ASP A 71 -3.93 0.25 8.96
CA ASP A 71 -2.58 0.41 9.49
C ASP A 71 -2.54 0.35 11.03
N THR A 72 -3.58 0.86 11.70
CA THR A 72 -3.73 0.79 13.16
C THR A 72 -3.99 -0.65 13.64
N LEU A 73 -4.76 -1.43 12.88
CA LEU A 73 -5.03 -2.84 13.22
C LEU A 73 -3.78 -3.72 13.15
N ILE A 74 -2.86 -3.42 12.24
CA ILE A 74 -1.62 -4.18 12.06
C ILE A 74 -0.43 -3.62 12.84
N ALA A 75 -0.68 -2.63 13.71
CA ALA A 75 0.33 -2.02 14.56
C ALA A 75 0.87 -3.02 15.59
N ALA A 76 2.18 -3.04 15.80
CA ALA A 76 2.80 -3.99 16.72
C ALA A 76 2.38 -3.71 18.18
N GLY A 77 1.77 -4.70 18.82
CA GLY A 77 1.16 -4.61 20.15
C GLY A 77 -0.38 -4.54 20.11
N ASN A 78 -0.97 -4.37 18.92
CA ASN A 78 -2.40 -4.53 18.73
C ASN A 78 -2.77 -6.03 18.86
N PRO A 79 -3.79 -6.40 19.66
CA PRO A 79 -4.20 -7.79 19.87
C PRO A 79 -4.88 -8.45 18.66
N VAL A 80 -5.11 -7.73 17.56
CA VAL A 80 -5.70 -8.29 16.34
C VAL A 80 -4.76 -9.31 15.71
N SER A 81 -5.23 -10.53 15.53
CA SER A 81 -4.52 -11.59 14.80
C SER A 81 -4.64 -11.42 13.28
N PRO A 82 -3.74 -12.03 12.49
CA PRO A 82 -3.87 -12.05 11.03
C PRO A 82 -5.21 -12.63 10.53
N ALA A 83 -5.76 -13.64 11.23
CA ALA A 83 -7.04 -14.23 10.86
C ALA A 83 -8.22 -13.26 11.09
N GLN A 84 -8.21 -12.54 12.20
CA GLN A 84 -9.20 -11.49 12.49
C GLN A 84 -9.10 -10.33 11.51
N TYR A 85 -7.88 -9.89 11.18
CA TYR A 85 -7.69 -8.87 10.16
C TYR A 85 -8.25 -9.30 8.80
N ILE A 86 -7.99 -10.53 8.36
CA ILE A 86 -8.56 -11.11 7.13
C ILE A 86 -10.09 -11.10 7.19
N ALA A 87 -10.68 -11.62 8.29
CA ALA A 87 -12.12 -11.66 8.45
C ALA A 87 -12.76 -10.26 8.36
N PHE A 88 -12.13 -9.26 8.97
CA PHE A 88 -12.59 -7.87 8.92
C PHE A 88 -12.56 -7.30 7.49
N VAL A 89 -11.43 -7.42 6.78
CA VAL A 89 -11.32 -6.85 5.42
C VAL A 89 -12.21 -7.59 4.41
N GLU A 90 -12.41 -8.89 4.57
CA GLU A 90 -13.32 -9.67 3.72
C GLU A 90 -14.78 -9.35 4.00
N ALA A 91 -15.15 -9.09 5.26
CA ALA A 91 -16.49 -8.63 5.62
C ALA A 91 -16.83 -7.27 4.98
N LEU A 92 -15.83 -6.41 4.78
CA LEU A 92 -15.94 -5.15 4.04
C LEU A 92 -16.03 -5.31 2.51
N GLY A 93 -15.90 -6.53 1.98
CA GLY A 93 -15.95 -6.81 0.54
C GLY A 93 -14.60 -6.66 -0.20
N MET A 94 -13.50 -6.51 0.53
CA MET A 94 -12.14 -6.54 -0.03
C MET A 94 -11.59 -7.97 -0.10
N LYS A 95 -10.46 -8.14 -0.79
CA LYS A 95 -9.75 -9.43 -0.87
C LYS A 95 -8.42 -9.37 -0.14
N ALA A 96 -8.19 -10.33 0.75
CA ALA A 96 -6.87 -10.58 1.33
C ALA A 96 -6.09 -11.57 0.47
N LEU A 97 -4.94 -11.16 -0.05
CA LEU A 97 -4.09 -11.94 -0.96
C LEU A 97 -2.71 -12.21 -0.33
N LYS A 98 -2.12 -13.36 -0.70
CA LYS A 98 -0.71 -13.68 -0.43
C LYS A 98 0.02 -14.05 -1.72
N PRO A 99 0.34 -13.08 -2.59
CA PRO A 99 1.00 -13.37 -3.86
C PRO A 99 2.39 -13.98 -3.63
N GLN A 100 2.64 -15.17 -4.16
CA GLN A 100 3.85 -15.94 -3.82
C GLN A 100 5.14 -15.40 -4.46
N GLN A 101 5.01 -14.56 -5.49
CA GLN A 101 6.15 -13.91 -6.13
C GLN A 101 6.26 -12.47 -5.63
N PHE A 102 7.44 -12.09 -5.13
CA PHE A 102 7.70 -10.72 -4.72
C PHE A 102 7.47 -9.75 -5.89
N SER A 103 6.80 -8.65 -5.56
CA SER A 103 6.54 -7.52 -6.44
C SER A 103 6.36 -6.30 -5.55
N PRO A 104 7.00 -5.17 -5.84
CA PRO A 104 6.81 -3.94 -5.07
C PRO A 104 5.37 -3.46 -5.07
N PHE A 105 4.56 -3.81 -6.09
CA PHE A 105 3.14 -3.53 -6.09
C PHE A 105 2.42 -4.17 -4.90
N TYR A 106 2.61 -5.48 -4.71
CA TYR A 106 1.88 -6.28 -3.72
C TYR A 106 2.54 -6.29 -2.33
N HIS A 107 3.83 -5.96 -2.23
CA HIS A 107 4.64 -6.22 -1.05
C HIS A 107 5.35 -4.97 -0.54
N GLU A 108 5.37 -4.84 0.77
CA GLU A 108 6.24 -3.96 1.54
C GLU A 108 7.23 -4.84 2.31
N VAL A 109 8.52 -4.51 2.21
CA VAL A 109 9.57 -5.21 2.95
C VAL A 109 9.54 -4.73 4.39
N ASP A 110 9.24 -5.66 5.30
CA ASP A 110 9.22 -5.41 6.73
C ASP A 110 10.58 -5.72 7.35
N GLU A 111 11.16 -6.85 6.94
CA GLU A 111 12.46 -7.34 7.37
C GLU A 111 13.17 -8.05 6.22
N ILE A 112 14.50 -8.00 6.21
CA ILE A 112 15.32 -8.61 5.16
C ILE A 112 16.49 -9.40 5.75
N GLU A 113 16.65 -10.63 5.25
CA GLU A 113 17.82 -11.45 5.45
C GLU A 113 18.76 -11.38 4.23
N GLN A 114 20.06 -11.32 4.48
CA GLN A 114 21.06 -11.32 3.42
C GLN A 114 21.04 -12.65 2.67
N GLY A 115 20.72 -12.61 1.38
CA GLY A 115 20.81 -13.75 0.48
C GLY A 115 22.26 -14.18 0.23
N PRO A 116 22.47 -15.41 -0.27
CA PRO A 116 23.79 -16.03 -0.39
C PRO A 116 24.73 -15.35 -1.40
N ALA A 117 24.19 -14.57 -2.34
CA ALA A 117 24.97 -13.80 -3.32
C ALA A 117 24.43 -12.37 -3.46
N PRO A 118 25.26 -11.39 -3.87
CA PRO A 118 24.82 -10.00 -4.05
C PRO A 118 23.64 -9.82 -5.01
N ALA A 119 23.51 -10.68 -6.01
CA ALA A 119 22.43 -10.67 -7.00
C ALA A 119 21.34 -11.72 -6.75
N SER A 120 21.28 -12.33 -5.55
CA SER A 120 20.24 -13.29 -5.20
C SER A 120 18.85 -12.67 -5.40
N PRO A 121 17.92 -13.36 -6.09
CA PRO A 121 16.56 -12.86 -6.27
C PRO A 121 15.84 -12.78 -4.93
N VAL A 122 14.76 -11.99 -4.88
CA VAL A 122 13.93 -11.88 -3.68
C VAL A 122 13.14 -13.17 -3.48
N ALA A 123 13.31 -13.79 -2.31
CA ALA A 123 12.49 -14.90 -1.82
C ALA A 123 11.65 -14.41 -0.63
N ILE A 124 10.34 -14.65 -0.67
CA ILE A 124 9.47 -14.37 0.48
C ILE A 124 9.66 -15.51 1.50
N LEU A 125 10.06 -15.14 2.72
CA LEU A 125 10.23 -16.08 3.82
C LEU A 125 8.94 -16.20 4.63
N GLU A 126 8.25 -15.08 4.82
CA GLU A 126 7.08 -15.01 5.70
C GLU A 126 6.15 -13.84 5.32
N PHE A 127 4.84 -14.05 5.54
CA PHE A 127 3.83 -13.00 5.47
C PHE A 127 3.44 -12.61 6.89
N ASN A 128 3.85 -11.43 7.33
CA ASN A 128 3.39 -10.85 8.59
C ASN A 128 1.93 -10.40 8.46
N TRP A 129 1.58 -9.80 7.31
CA TRP A 129 0.22 -9.35 6.98
C TRP A 129 -0.08 -9.57 5.49
N PRO A 130 -1.35 -9.88 5.12
CA PRO A 130 -1.72 -10.07 3.72
C PRO A 130 -1.81 -8.74 2.97
N CYS A 131 -1.75 -8.83 1.65
CA CYS A 131 -2.10 -7.73 0.75
C CYS A 131 -3.62 -7.57 0.73
N VAL A 132 -4.13 -6.34 0.73
CA VAL A 132 -5.56 -6.04 0.68
C VAL A 132 -5.89 -5.30 -0.62
N MET A 133 -6.80 -5.88 -1.40
CA MET A 133 -7.27 -5.33 -2.67
C MET A 133 -8.75 -4.97 -2.62
N LEU A 134 -9.11 -3.80 -3.13
CA LEU A 134 -10.49 -3.40 -3.41
C LEU A 134 -10.73 -3.46 -4.92
N GLY A 135 -11.34 -4.56 -5.38
CA GLY A 135 -11.37 -4.87 -6.81
C GLY A 135 -9.94 -5.02 -7.35
N ASN A 136 -9.54 -4.10 -8.23
CA ASN A 136 -8.19 -4.03 -8.80
C ASN A 136 -7.28 -2.98 -8.14
N MET A 137 -7.79 -2.22 -7.17
CA MET A 137 -7.05 -1.19 -6.45
C MET A 137 -6.34 -1.76 -5.23
N MET A 138 -5.07 -1.40 -5.03
CA MET A 138 -4.31 -1.70 -3.82
C MET A 138 -4.78 -0.81 -2.67
N VAL A 139 -5.22 -1.42 -1.55
CA VAL A 139 -5.56 -0.69 -0.32
C VAL A 139 -4.41 -0.77 0.69
N SER A 140 -3.79 -1.94 0.83
CA SER A 140 -2.64 -2.14 1.71
C SER A 140 -1.75 -3.25 1.19
N ARG A 141 -0.43 -3.03 1.16
CA ARG A 141 0.55 -4.02 0.70
C ARG A 141 0.77 -5.10 1.76
N ALA A 142 1.04 -6.32 1.32
CA ALA A 142 1.48 -7.38 2.21
C ALA A 142 2.79 -6.99 2.88
N ARG A 143 2.87 -7.08 4.21
CA ARG A 143 4.13 -6.92 4.94
C ARG A 143 4.83 -8.27 5.00
N VAL A 144 6.02 -8.34 4.42
CA VAL A 144 6.75 -9.60 4.25
C VAL A 144 8.16 -9.50 4.79
N ARG A 145 8.61 -10.62 5.37
CA ARG A 145 10.04 -10.89 5.60
C ARG A 145 10.59 -11.59 4.37
N VAL A 146 11.73 -11.13 3.88
CA VAL A 146 12.32 -11.63 2.62
C VAL A 146 13.79 -11.99 2.79
N SER A 147 14.31 -12.82 1.89
CA SER A 147 15.75 -12.93 1.65
C SER A 147 16.06 -12.38 0.27
N ALA A 148 17.11 -11.56 0.16
CA ALA A 148 17.55 -11.02 -1.13
C ALA A 148 19.03 -10.66 -1.13
N GLY A 149 19.62 -10.59 -2.33
CA GLY A 149 20.97 -10.06 -2.51
C GLY A 149 21.00 -8.53 -2.38
N ALA A 150 22.09 -7.98 -1.86
CA ALA A 150 22.21 -6.53 -1.61
C ALA A 150 22.13 -5.64 -2.87
N GLN A 151 22.35 -6.19 -4.08
CA GLN A 151 22.15 -5.46 -5.33
C GLN A 151 20.67 -5.41 -5.77
N VAL A 152 19.82 -6.24 -5.16
CA VAL A 152 18.38 -6.33 -5.43
C VAL A 152 17.60 -5.56 -4.36
N LEU A 153 17.80 -5.90 -3.09
CA LEU A 153 17.30 -5.20 -1.92
C LEU A 153 18.43 -5.14 -0.89
N ALA A 154 18.90 -3.95 -0.54
CA ALA A 154 20.01 -3.76 0.39
C ALA A 154 19.51 -3.78 1.84
N PRO A 155 20.00 -4.71 2.70
CA PRO A 155 19.69 -4.69 4.14
C PRO A 155 20.13 -3.39 4.81
N GLY A 156 19.30 -2.87 5.73
CA GLY A 156 19.50 -1.56 6.35
C GLY A 156 19.10 -0.37 5.47
N ILE A 157 18.68 -0.63 4.22
CA ILE A 157 18.09 0.38 3.34
C ILE A 157 16.64 -0.02 3.05
N ALA A 158 16.40 -1.21 2.50
CA ALA A 158 15.08 -1.65 2.06
C ALA A 158 14.05 -1.81 3.19
N ASP A 159 14.52 -2.08 4.41
CA ASP A 159 13.75 -2.28 5.64
C ASP A 159 13.81 -1.09 6.60
N ALA A 160 14.68 -0.09 6.35
CA ALA A 160 14.89 1.04 7.26
C ALA A 160 14.71 2.44 6.64
N SER A 161 14.72 2.58 5.30
CA SER A 161 14.52 3.88 4.63
C SER A 161 13.12 4.44 4.88
N THR A 162 12.93 5.76 4.78
CA THR A 162 11.61 6.39 4.98
C THR A 162 10.54 5.77 4.08
N LEU A 163 9.41 5.38 4.66
CA LEU A 163 8.21 4.98 3.93
C LEU A 163 7.33 6.20 3.62
N TYR A 164 7.14 6.47 2.34
CA TYR A 164 6.28 7.54 1.84
C TYR A 164 4.82 7.09 1.72
N TRP A 165 3.88 8.04 1.70
CA TRP A 165 2.42 7.79 1.71
C TRP A 165 1.99 6.88 2.87
N THR A 166 2.65 7.01 4.01
CA THR A 166 2.44 6.11 5.16
C THR A 166 2.33 6.95 6.42
N PHE A 167 1.14 6.96 7.03
CA PHE A 167 0.89 7.79 8.22
C PHE A 167 1.75 7.36 9.43
N TRP A 168 1.91 6.05 9.64
CA TRP A 168 2.68 5.54 10.77
C TRP A 168 3.20 4.11 10.58
N ARG A 169 4.44 3.87 10.99
CA ARG A 169 5.06 2.55 11.14
C ARG A 169 5.97 2.55 12.38
N LYS A 170 5.83 1.57 13.27
CA LYS A 170 6.57 1.51 14.55
C LYS A 170 8.09 1.49 14.40
N ASN A 171 8.59 0.68 13.46
CA ASN A 171 10.02 0.35 13.37
C ASN A 171 10.71 1.04 12.18
N ARG A 172 10.04 2.03 11.57
CA ARG A 172 10.51 2.62 10.32
C ARG A 172 10.11 4.09 10.20
N PRO A 173 11.03 4.99 9.82
CA PRO A 173 10.67 6.37 9.51
C PRO A 173 9.60 6.38 8.42
N ASN A 174 8.69 7.34 8.51
CA ASN A 174 7.56 7.46 7.63
C ASN A 174 7.30 8.94 7.30
N GLN A 175 6.79 9.19 6.10
CA GLN A 175 6.41 10.51 5.60
C GLN A 175 5.02 10.33 4.99
N ASP A 176 4.07 11.14 5.46
CA ASP A 176 2.77 11.29 4.83
C ASP A 176 2.38 12.76 4.70
N LEU A 177 1.63 13.11 3.65
CA LEU A 177 1.16 14.48 3.42
C LEU A 177 0.28 15.02 4.55
N SER A 178 -0.29 14.16 5.39
CA SER A 178 -1.05 14.56 6.57
C SER A 178 -0.19 15.02 7.76
N HIS A 179 1.12 14.71 7.76
CA HIS A 179 2.01 15.10 8.85
C HIS A 179 2.14 16.64 8.91
N GLY A 180 2.06 17.20 10.11
CA GLY A 180 2.10 18.65 10.33
C GLY A 180 0.77 19.38 10.16
N TRP A 181 -0.30 18.67 9.75
CA TRP A 181 -1.65 19.23 9.70
C TRP A 181 -2.37 19.11 11.05
N GLY A 182 -3.37 19.96 11.28
CA GLY A 182 -4.24 19.86 12.45
C GLY A 182 -5.05 18.55 12.46
N SER A 183 -5.51 18.13 13.65
CA SER A 183 -6.15 16.83 13.90
C SER A 183 -7.34 16.50 13.00
N ASN A 184 -8.07 17.52 12.53
CA ASN A 184 -9.17 17.34 11.58
C ASN A 184 -8.70 17.43 10.12
N SER A 185 -7.78 18.33 9.80
CA SER A 185 -7.31 18.54 8.43
C SER A 185 -6.48 17.37 7.90
N GLN A 186 -5.77 16.66 8.78
CA GLN A 186 -4.99 15.46 8.43
C GLN A 186 -5.85 14.33 7.81
N TRP A 187 -7.17 14.33 8.04
CA TRP A 187 -8.09 13.32 7.49
C TRP A 187 -8.57 13.65 6.08
N ARG A 188 -8.24 14.83 5.57
CA ARG A 188 -8.51 15.27 4.19
C ARG A 188 -7.28 15.14 3.29
N THR A 189 -6.41 14.21 3.62
CA THR A 189 -5.28 13.83 2.78
C THR A 189 -5.76 12.87 1.70
N ALA A 190 -5.31 13.10 0.46
CA ALA A 190 -5.68 12.25 -0.67
C ALA A 190 -5.08 10.84 -0.50
N PHE A 191 -5.89 9.82 -0.80
CA PHE A 191 -5.42 8.44 -0.82
C PHE A 191 -4.60 8.17 -2.09
N ARG A 192 -3.41 7.58 -1.91
CA ARG A 192 -2.61 7.09 -3.04
C ARG A 192 -3.28 5.85 -3.64
N ARG A 193 -3.65 5.95 -4.92
CA ARG A 193 -4.28 4.85 -5.66
C ARG A 193 -3.30 4.13 -6.59
N ASP A 194 -3.06 2.85 -6.30
CA ASP A 194 -2.31 1.94 -7.18
C ASP A 194 -3.28 0.86 -7.73
N PHE A 195 -3.14 0.46 -9.00
CA PHE A 195 -4.02 -0.52 -9.65
C PHE A 195 -3.25 -1.64 -10.36
N ALA A 196 -3.77 -2.86 -10.27
CA ALA A 196 -3.32 -4.00 -11.06
C ALA A 196 -4.38 -4.39 -12.09
N LEU A 197 -4.07 -4.20 -13.38
CA LEU A 197 -4.97 -4.51 -14.50
C LEU A 197 -4.24 -5.44 -15.48
N GLY A 198 -4.60 -6.74 -15.43
CA GLY A 198 -3.92 -7.77 -16.21
C GLY A 198 -2.42 -7.83 -15.88
N ASP A 199 -1.58 -7.63 -16.89
CA ASP A 199 -0.12 -7.59 -16.75
C ASP A 199 0.42 -6.16 -16.54
N THR A 200 -0.41 -5.18 -16.20
CA THR A 200 0.01 -3.79 -15.98
C THR A 200 -0.24 -3.35 -14.55
N TYR A 201 0.77 -2.73 -13.93
CA TYR A 201 0.64 -2.01 -12.66
C TYR A 201 0.66 -0.51 -12.91
N TYR A 202 -0.29 0.19 -12.29
CA TYR A 202 -0.37 1.63 -12.29
C TYR A 202 -0.10 2.11 -10.88
N TYR A 203 0.87 3.00 -10.70
CA TYR A 203 1.25 3.54 -9.40
C TYR A 203 0.86 5.01 -9.32
N ASN A 204 0.23 5.39 -8.20
CA ASN A 204 -0.23 6.74 -7.86
C ASN A 204 -0.96 7.42 -9.03
N VAL A 205 -2.07 6.84 -9.47
CA VAL A 205 -2.76 7.20 -10.72
C VAL A 205 -3.22 8.65 -10.79
N ASP A 206 -3.43 9.28 -9.63
CA ASP A 206 -3.82 10.69 -9.48
C ASP A 206 -2.63 11.65 -9.50
N GLY A 207 -1.40 11.13 -9.57
CA GLY A 207 -0.20 11.91 -9.78
C GLY A 207 -0.28 12.72 -11.08
N LYS A 208 0.20 13.95 -11.01
CA LYS A 208 0.18 14.92 -12.12
C LYS A 208 1.33 14.72 -13.10
N LYS A 209 2.43 14.09 -12.66
CA LYS A 209 3.69 13.94 -13.39
C LYS A 209 3.91 12.49 -13.78
N ASP A 210 3.80 12.16 -15.07
CA ASP A 210 4.16 10.83 -15.57
C ASP A 210 5.68 10.74 -15.77
N ILE A 211 6.35 10.06 -14.83
CA ILE A 211 7.82 9.96 -14.80
C ILE A 211 8.36 9.35 -16.09
N ALA A 212 7.65 8.41 -16.73
CA ALA A 212 8.13 7.75 -17.93
C ALA A 212 8.26 8.71 -19.13
N THR A 213 7.48 9.80 -19.14
CA THR A 213 7.45 10.78 -20.24
C THR A 213 8.19 12.07 -19.94
N GLN A 214 8.28 12.47 -18.68
CA GLN A 214 8.84 13.77 -18.28
C GLN A 214 10.35 13.74 -18.05
N GLY A 215 10.98 12.56 -17.96
CA GLY A 215 12.42 12.44 -17.76
C GLY A 215 12.88 12.91 -16.37
N ASP A 216 14.15 13.31 -16.28
CA ASP A 216 14.68 13.94 -15.06
C ASP A 216 14.01 15.31 -14.85
N ASP A 217 13.62 15.59 -13.60
CA ASP A 217 13.07 16.88 -13.19
C ASP A 217 14.22 17.71 -12.63
N GLU A 218 14.60 18.81 -13.30
CA GLU A 218 15.73 19.65 -12.89
C GLU A 218 15.54 20.27 -11.49
N GLU A 219 14.30 20.37 -11.00
CA GLU A 219 13.98 20.82 -9.65
C GLU A 219 14.06 19.70 -8.61
N SER A 220 14.17 18.44 -9.04
CA SER A 220 14.26 17.28 -8.17
C SER A 220 15.70 16.93 -7.84
N GLU A 221 15.98 16.66 -6.57
CA GLU A 221 17.24 16.07 -6.12
C GLU A 221 17.35 14.56 -6.44
N LEU A 222 16.34 14.01 -7.12
CA LEU A 222 16.23 12.59 -7.47
C LEU A 222 16.32 12.39 -8.98
N THR A 223 17.11 11.40 -9.37
CA THR A 223 17.10 10.86 -10.73
C THR A 223 15.76 10.20 -11.04
N GLN A 224 15.43 10.07 -12.32
CA GLN A 224 14.24 9.35 -12.78
C GLN A 224 14.14 7.92 -12.18
N SER A 225 15.27 7.21 -12.08
CA SER A 225 15.31 5.85 -11.50
C SER A 225 15.00 5.83 -10.01
N GLU A 226 15.45 6.84 -9.26
CA GLU A 226 15.17 6.98 -7.83
C GLU A 226 13.70 7.35 -7.57
N ARG A 227 13.12 8.19 -8.43
CA ARG A 227 11.67 8.51 -8.39
C ARG A 227 10.82 7.27 -8.68
N ILE A 228 11.20 6.47 -9.67
CA ILE A 228 10.54 5.17 -9.94
C ILE A 228 10.70 4.22 -8.75
N GLU A 229 11.87 4.17 -8.11
CA GLU A 229 12.11 3.34 -6.92
C GLU A 229 11.19 3.76 -5.75
N LEU A 230 11.13 5.06 -5.42
CA LEU A 230 10.19 5.57 -4.42
C LEU A 230 8.74 5.28 -4.79
N LEU A 231 8.37 5.47 -6.04
CA LEU A 231 7.00 5.28 -6.44
C LEU A 231 6.61 3.80 -6.36
N THR A 232 7.45 2.89 -6.85
CA THR A 232 7.16 1.45 -6.83
C THR A 232 7.26 0.86 -5.44
N HIS A 233 8.32 1.14 -4.68
CA HIS A 233 8.58 0.54 -3.36
C HIS A 233 8.06 1.35 -2.16
N ARG A 234 7.61 2.59 -2.37
CA ARG A 234 7.32 3.60 -1.31
C ARG A 234 8.51 4.00 -0.46
N CYS A 235 9.71 3.56 -0.82
CA CYS A 235 10.94 3.80 -0.10
C CYS A 235 12.12 3.49 -1.01
N PHE A 236 13.32 3.89 -0.59
CA PHE A 236 14.53 3.38 -1.21
C PHE A 236 14.83 1.97 -0.72
N VAL A 237 15.32 1.14 -1.65
CA VAL A 237 15.71 -0.24 -1.41
C VAL A 237 17.17 -0.51 -1.76
N ARG A 238 17.84 0.41 -2.48
CA ARG A 238 19.26 0.27 -2.85
C ARG A 238 20.10 1.50 -2.55
N CYS A 239 19.55 2.70 -2.68
CA CYS A 239 20.29 3.94 -2.44
C CYS A 239 20.02 4.51 -1.05
N THR A 240 21.08 4.93 -0.38
CA THR A 240 20.95 5.67 0.88
C THR A 240 20.66 7.12 0.56
N LYS A 241 19.55 7.64 1.09
CA LYS A 241 19.23 9.06 1.11
C LYS A 241 18.96 9.48 2.56
N PRO A 242 19.17 10.76 2.90
CA PRO A 242 18.71 11.29 4.18
C PRO A 242 17.19 11.06 4.35
N HIS A 243 16.72 11.05 5.59
CA HIS A 243 15.29 10.96 5.89
C HIS A 243 14.55 12.31 5.73
N ASN A 244 15.05 13.19 4.85
CA ASN A 244 14.35 14.41 4.47
C ASN A 244 13.16 14.08 3.56
N ASP A 245 12.24 15.03 3.43
CA ASP A 245 11.15 14.92 2.46
C ASP A 245 11.67 15.21 1.06
N LEU A 246 11.53 14.24 0.16
CA LEU A 246 11.95 14.30 -1.25
C LEU A 246 10.78 14.52 -2.22
N TRP A 247 9.58 14.78 -1.68
CA TRP A 247 8.38 15.19 -2.41
C TRP A 247 7.97 14.32 -3.62
N PRO A 248 7.79 12.99 -3.49
CA PRO A 248 7.42 12.13 -4.62
C PRO A 248 5.91 12.15 -4.96
N TYR A 249 5.13 13.03 -4.32
CA TYR A 249 3.66 12.93 -4.26
C TYR A 249 2.92 13.17 -5.57
N ASP A 250 3.47 13.98 -6.45
CA ASP A 250 2.86 14.29 -7.75
C ASP A 250 3.22 13.26 -8.84
N ASP A 251 4.10 12.30 -8.54
CA ASP A 251 4.59 11.35 -9.54
C ASP A 251 3.65 10.18 -9.77
N ARG A 252 3.51 9.75 -11.01
CA ARG A 252 2.85 8.52 -11.43
C ARG A 252 3.71 7.71 -12.39
N PHE A 253 3.45 6.40 -12.47
CA PHE A 253 4.19 5.48 -13.31
C PHE A 253 3.35 4.27 -13.70
N VAL A 254 3.57 3.77 -14.91
CA VAL A 254 2.94 2.56 -15.42
C VAL A 254 4.02 1.53 -15.70
N GLU A 255 3.93 0.39 -15.02
CA GLU A 255 4.83 -0.74 -15.16
C GLU A 255 4.14 -1.86 -15.94
N GLN A 256 4.75 -2.29 -17.04
CA GLN A 256 4.36 -3.52 -17.73
C GLN A 256 5.09 -4.70 -17.11
N ARG A 257 4.35 -5.65 -16.53
CA ARG A 257 4.92 -6.91 -16.06
C ARG A 257 5.51 -7.62 -17.27
N LYS A 258 6.83 -7.81 -17.27
CA LYS A 258 7.44 -8.72 -18.23
C LYS A 258 6.84 -10.09 -17.97
N ALA A 259 6.00 -10.57 -18.89
CA ALA A 259 5.56 -11.95 -18.87
C ALA A 259 6.81 -12.82 -18.72
N GLY A 260 6.85 -13.64 -17.67
CA GLY A 260 7.89 -14.66 -17.56
C GLY A 260 7.94 -15.41 -18.90
N LEU A 261 9.15 -15.70 -19.38
CA LEU A 261 9.48 -16.23 -20.71
C LEU A 261 8.85 -17.60 -21.05
N LEU A 262 7.77 -18.00 -20.39
CA LEU A 262 7.05 -19.25 -20.52
C LEU A 262 5.75 -19.17 -21.34
N SER A 263 5.28 -17.99 -21.77
CA SER A 263 4.04 -17.90 -22.58
C SER A 263 4.24 -17.83 -24.10
N ARG A 264 5.48 -17.77 -24.62
CA ARG A 264 5.74 -17.66 -26.07
C ARG A 264 6.07 -18.98 -26.80
N LEU A 265 6.01 -20.12 -26.11
CA LEU A 265 6.37 -21.43 -26.70
C LEU A 265 5.19 -22.37 -27.01
N ILE A 266 3.94 -21.99 -26.71
CA ILE A 266 2.76 -22.86 -26.95
C ILE A 266 2.05 -22.58 -28.29
N HIS A 267 2.48 -21.57 -29.06
CA HIS A 267 1.89 -21.25 -30.38
C HIS A 267 2.78 -21.53 -31.60
N ARG A 268 3.82 -22.37 -31.46
CA ARG A 268 4.61 -22.86 -32.61
C ARG A 268 4.64 -24.38 -32.81
N LEU A 269 3.75 -25.11 -32.14
CA LEU A 269 3.53 -26.54 -32.41
C LEU A 269 2.03 -26.85 -32.46
N ARG A 270 1.35 -26.35 -33.50
CA ARG A 270 0.18 -26.98 -34.11
C ARG A 270 0.19 -26.67 -35.60
#